data_AF-X1Q867-F1
#
_entry.id   AF-X1Q867-F1
#
_cell.length_a   1.000
_cell.length_b   1.000
_cell.length_c   1.000
_cell.angle_alpha   90.00
_cell.angle_beta   90.00
_cell.angle_gamma   90.00
#
_symmetry.space_group_name_H-M   'P 1'
#
loop_
_entity.id
_entity.type
_entity.pdbx_description
1 polymer ?
#
loop_
_entity_poly.entity_id
_entity_poly.type
_entity_poly.pdbx_seq_one_letter_code
_entity_poly.pdbx_strand_id
1 'polypeptide(L)'
;EDENKRNAINILQSSRELRQMPEINKKIQFVYAGSIGLENTVSRLNAMNTINDLFSLKVPPLSSVQAKKLVKKILTGSELIIKKDEINYLFGKIEWLIPFHIQLILNEIDKVKTDTVSASITNEIIDRAFEQALEHRNYFEHWHTRLRKAFKQENYNFTKELLNYISEYNRIDSKKIFDLAVKHKIEENYKDIVSVLVYDGYINNNNDIKIYSYNSPLLKLWWNKNVAK
;
A
#
# COMPACT_ATOMS: atom_id res chain seq x y z
N GLU A 1 -3.79 -9.47 28.89
CA GLU A 1 -3.99 -9.71 27.45
C GLU A 1 -5.28 -10.48 27.14
N ASP A 2 -5.65 -11.47 27.97
CA ASP A 2 -6.84 -12.31 27.74
C ASP A 2 -8.17 -11.56 27.74
N GLU A 3 -8.33 -10.53 28.58
CA GLU A 3 -9.57 -9.73 28.63
C GLU A 3 -9.79 -8.93 27.34
N ASN A 4 -8.73 -8.30 26.80
CA ASN A 4 -8.79 -7.56 25.54
C ASN A 4 -9.12 -8.49 24.36
N LYS A 5 -8.53 -9.69 24.36
CA LYS A 5 -8.81 -10.72 23.34
C LYS A 5 -10.28 -11.16 23.39
N ARG A 6 -10.79 -11.45 24.59
CA ARG A 6 -12.19 -11.82 24.80
C ARG A 6 -13.15 -10.72 24.36
N ASN A 7 -12.87 -9.48 24.73
CA ASN A 7 -13.68 -8.32 24.32
C ASN A 7 -13.70 -8.14 22.81
N ALA A 8 -12.57 -8.31 22.12
CA ALA A 8 -12.52 -8.26 20.66
C ALA A 8 -13.38 -9.36 20.02
N ILE A 9 -13.31 -10.60 20.53
CA ILE A 9 -14.14 -11.72 20.04
C ILE A 9 -15.63 -11.44 20.28
N ASN A 10 -16.00 -10.93 21.45
CA ASN A 10 -17.38 -10.57 21.76
C ASN A 10 -17.92 -9.52 20.76
N ILE A 11 -17.15 -8.47 20.46
CA ILE A 11 -17.54 -7.45 19.48
C ILE A 11 -17.76 -8.08 18.10
N LEU A 12 -16.89 -9.00 17.68
CA LEU A 12 -17.02 -9.69 16.39
C LEU A 12 -18.26 -10.59 16.33
N GLN A 13 -18.54 -11.32 17.42
CA GLN A 13 -19.72 -12.17 17.56
C GLN A 13 -21.00 -11.34 17.54
N SER A 14 -21.12 -10.30 18.38
CA SER A 14 -22.29 -9.43 18.39
C SER A 14 -22.48 -8.74 17.05
N SER A 15 -21.40 -8.30 16.40
CA SER A 15 -21.50 -7.73 15.05
C SER A 15 -22.06 -8.73 14.05
N ARG A 16 -21.67 -10.00 14.13
CA ARG A 16 -22.22 -11.06 13.28
C ARG A 16 -23.69 -11.32 13.54
N GLU A 17 -24.09 -11.39 14.80
CA GLU A 17 -25.49 -11.56 15.19
C GLU A 17 -26.35 -10.47 14.53
N LEU A 18 -25.94 -9.21 14.64
CA LEU A 18 -26.65 -8.09 14.01
C LEU A 18 -26.73 -8.21 12.49
N ARG A 19 -25.66 -8.68 11.82
CA ARG A 19 -25.66 -8.93 10.36
C ARG A 19 -26.59 -10.08 9.95
N GLN A 20 -26.86 -11.03 10.85
CA GLN A 20 -27.68 -12.20 10.56
C GLN A 20 -29.13 -12.05 11.03
N MET A 21 -29.43 -11.10 11.92
CA MET A 21 -30.78 -10.79 12.38
C MET A 21 -31.67 -10.29 11.22
N PRO A 22 -32.76 -11.01 10.85
CA PRO A 22 -33.62 -10.64 9.72
C PRO A 22 -34.26 -9.25 9.84
N GLU A 23 -34.53 -8.80 11.07
CA GLU A 23 -35.11 -7.48 11.35
C GLU A 23 -34.13 -6.34 11.07
N ILE A 24 -32.81 -6.63 11.13
CA ILE A 24 -31.72 -5.67 10.99
C ILE A 24 -31.13 -5.72 9.58
N ASN A 25 -30.80 -6.91 9.07
CA ASN A 25 -30.05 -7.07 7.83
C ASN A 25 -30.82 -6.63 6.57
N LYS A 26 -32.15 -6.50 6.66
CA LYS A 26 -33.00 -5.92 5.60
C LYS A 26 -32.92 -4.39 5.55
N LYS A 27 -32.44 -3.75 6.62
CA LYS A 27 -32.45 -2.28 6.81
C LYS A 27 -31.05 -1.69 6.95
N ILE A 28 -30.07 -2.48 7.39
CA ILE A 28 -28.71 -2.02 7.70
C ILE A 28 -27.70 -2.90 6.95
N GLN A 29 -26.82 -2.25 6.19
CA GLN A 29 -25.66 -2.87 5.55
C GLN A 29 -24.40 -2.53 6.35
N PHE A 30 -23.63 -3.55 6.70
CA PHE A 30 -22.33 -3.38 7.34
C PHE A 30 -21.23 -3.33 6.29
N VAL A 31 -20.34 -2.33 6.41
CA VAL A 31 -19.15 -2.18 5.57
C VAL A 31 -17.94 -2.03 6.48
N TYR A 32 -17.01 -2.99 6.39
CA TYR A 32 -15.76 -2.96 7.14
C TYR A 32 -14.63 -2.54 6.21
N ALA A 33 -14.12 -1.34 6.43
CA ALA A 33 -12.92 -0.85 5.76
C ALA A 33 -11.75 -0.87 6.74
N GLY A 34 -10.61 -1.40 6.30
CA GLY A 34 -9.43 -1.51 7.13
C GLY A 34 -8.19 -1.54 6.26
N SER A 35 -7.20 -0.75 6.64
CA SER A 35 -5.89 -0.78 6.02
C SER A 35 -5.11 -2.06 6.35
N ILE A 36 -5.41 -2.68 7.49
CA ILE A 36 -4.97 -4.02 7.89
C ILE A 36 -6.12 -4.97 7.54
N GLY A 37 -5.83 -6.07 6.84
CA GLY A 37 -6.83 -7.07 6.50
C GLY A 37 -7.58 -7.55 7.74
N LEU A 38 -8.90 -7.33 7.78
CA LEU A 38 -9.77 -7.78 8.87
C LEU A 38 -9.59 -9.29 9.09
N GLU A 39 -9.50 -10.05 8.00
CA GLU A 39 -9.22 -11.48 7.98
C GLU A 39 -7.93 -11.83 8.73
N ASN A 40 -6.81 -11.12 8.49
CA ASN A 40 -5.55 -11.35 9.21
C ASN A 40 -5.71 -11.10 10.72
N THR A 41 -6.45 -10.06 11.09
CA THR A 41 -6.68 -9.74 12.51
C THR A 41 -7.55 -10.78 13.19
N VAL A 42 -8.63 -11.21 12.54
CA VAL A 42 -9.57 -12.20 13.07
C VAL A 42 -8.98 -13.61 13.09
N SER A 43 -8.11 -13.94 12.13
CA SER A 43 -7.37 -15.20 12.08
C SER A 43 -6.49 -15.38 13.33
N ARG A 44 -5.75 -14.34 13.74
CA ARG A 44 -4.95 -14.36 14.99
C ARG A 44 -5.79 -14.56 16.26
N LEU A 45 -7.09 -14.25 16.20
CA LEU A 45 -8.04 -14.47 17.29
C LEU A 45 -8.68 -15.85 17.26
N ASN A 46 -8.38 -16.70 16.26
CA ASN A 46 -9.08 -17.96 15.96
C ASN A 46 -10.61 -17.77 15.84
N ALA A 47 -11.03 -16.64 15.27
CA ALA A 47 -12.44 -16.24 15.22
C ALA A 47 -12.95 -16.08 13.77
N MET A 48 -12.38 -16.76 12.78
CA MET A 48 -12.76 -16.60 11.36
C MET A 48 -14.25 -16.88 11.09
N ASN A 49 -14.86 -17.76 11.90
CA ASN A 49 -16.30 -18.02 11.88
C ASN A 49 -17.16 -16.79 12.17
N THR A 50 -16.63 -15.75 12.84
CA THR A 50 -17.38 -14.52 13.15
C THR A 50 -17.49 -13.56 11.97
N ILE A 51 -16.71 -13.78 10.90
CA ILE A 51 -16.69 -12.91 9.71
C ILE A 51 -16.93 -13.67 8.40
N ASN A 52 -17.16 -14.98 8.44
CA ASN A 52 -17.29 -15.80 7.23
C ASN A 52 -18.57 -15.50 6.41
N ASP A 53 -19.46 -14.65 6.93
CA ASP A 53 -20.64 -14.12 6.23
C ASP A 53 -20.33 -12.83 5.45
N LEU A 54 -19.15 -12.23 5.65
CA LEU A 54 -18.75 -11.00 4.97
C LEU A 54 -18.28 -11.28 3.55
N PHE A 55 -18.66 -10.39 2.64
CA PHE A 55 -18.10 -10.35 1.30
C PHE A 55 -16.82 -9.51 1.28
N SER A 56 -15.72 -10.10 0.79
CA SER A 56 -14.42 -9.43 0.68
C SER A 56 -14.31 -8.73 -0.69
N LEU A 57 -14.25 -7.40 -0.67
CA LEU A 57 -14.06 -6.59 -1.88
C LEU A 57 -12.67 -5.95 -1.89
N LYS A 58 -11.79 -6.45 -2.75
CA LYS A 58 -10.48 -5.85 -2.98
C LYS A 58 -10.58 -4.69 -3.98
N VAL A 59 -10.05 -3.52 -3.61
CA VAL A 59 -9.93 -2.37 -4.51
C VAL A 59 -8.53 -2.37 -5.15
N PRO A 60 -8.39 -2.75 -6.43
CA PRO A 60 -7.09 -2.76 -7.10
C PRO A 60 -6.62 -1.34 -7.46
N PRO A 61 -5.34 -1.16 -7.83
CA PRO A 61 -4.91 0.05 -8.53
C PRO A 61 -5.72 0.25 -9.80
N LEU A 62 -5.76 1.49 -10.29
CA LEU A 62 -6.48 1.83 -11.51
C LEU A 62 -5.84 1.13 -12.72
N SER A 63 -6.67 0.62 -13.62
CA SER A 63 -6.21 0.28 -14.98
C SER A 63 -5.70 1.54 -15.70
N SER A 64 -4.85 1.38 -16.72
CA SER A 64 -4.39 2.51 -17.56
C SER A 64 -5.55 3.36 -18.09
N VAL A 65 -6.69 2.73 -18.44
CA VAL A 65 -7.89 3.43 -18.91
C VAL A 65 -8.54 4.26 -17.80
N GLN A 66 -8.69 3.71 -16.60
CA GLN A 66 -9.25 4.44 -15.45
C GLN A 66 -8.30 5.55 -14.98
N ALA A 67 -6.99 5.29 -14.96
CA ALA A 67 -5.98 6.29 -14.62
C ALA A 67 -5.98 7.45 -15.62
N LYS A 68 -6.09 7.19 -16.93
CA LYS A 68 -6.26 8.24 -17.96
C LYS A 68 -7.51 9.09 -17.72
N LYS A 69 -8.63 8.46 -17.34
CA LYS A 69 -9.86 9.17 -16.98
C LYS A 69 -9.66 10.06 -15.74
N LEU A 70 -8.95 9.56 -14.72
CA LEU A 70 -8.62 10.34 -13.52
C LEU A 70 -7.74 11.54 -13.87
N VAL A 71 -6.64 11.33 -14.60
CA VAL A 71 -5.74 12.43 -15.04
C VAL A 71 -6.54 13.48 -15.81
N LYS A 72 -7.36 13.08 -16.79
CA LYS A 72 -8.19 14.03 -17.55
C LYS A 72 -9.11 14.85 -16.65
N LYS A 73 -9.72 14.24 -15.63
CA LYS A 73 -10.56 14.94 -14.66
C LYS A 73 -9.77 15.91 -13.78
N ILE A 74 -8.59 15.50 -13.31
CA ILE A 74 -7.70 16.36 -12.50
C ILE A 74 -7.25 17.59 -13.31
N LEU A 75 -6.91 17.40 -14.58
CA LEU A 75 -6.45 18.47 -15.47
C LEU A 75 -7.59 19.34 -16.02
N THR A 76 -8.86 19.01 -15.74
CA THR A 76 -9.99 19.82 -16.21
C THR A 76 -9.97 21.18 -15.49
N GLY A 77 -9.77 22.25 -16.26
CA GLY A 77 -9.64 23.62 -15.71
C GLY A 77 -8.22 24.00 -15.29
N SER A 78 -7.23 23.13 -15.51
CA SER A 78 -5.80 23.42 -15.31
C SER A 78 -5.16 23.91 -16.61
N GLU A 79 -4.09 24.71 -16.50
CA GLU A 79 -3.21 25.10 -17.62
C GLU A 79 -2.19 24.01 -18.00
N LEU A 80 -2.20 22.88 -17.29
CA LEU A 80 -1.33 21.75 -17.58
C LEU A 80 -1.82 20.98 -18.81
N ILE A 81 -0.98 20.98 -19.85
CA ILE A 81 -1.19 20.20 -21.07
C ILE A 81 -0.13 19.09 -21.10
N ILE A 82 -0.58 17.85 -20.90
CA ILE A 82 0.27 16.65 -20.96
C ILE A 82 -0.18 15.82 -22.16
N LYS A 83 0.71 15.55 -23.12
CA LYS A 83 0.35 14.75 -24.29
C LYS A 83 0.33 13.27 -23.92
N LYS A 84 -0.20 12.47 -24.85
CA LYS A 84 -0.49 11.04 -24.62
C LYS A 84 0.77 10.25 -24.28
N ASP A 85 1.90 10.57 -24.91
CA ASP A 85 3.15 9.81 -24.73
C ASP A 85 3.77 10.10 -23.37
N GLU A 86 3.72 11.34 -22.91
CA GLU A 86 4.16 11.75 -21.57
C GLU A 86 3.23 11.19 -20.48
N ILE A 87 1.92 11.06 -20.74
CA ILE A 87 1.01 10.32 -19.82
C ILE A 87 1.42 8.86 -19.71
N ASN A 88 1.76 8.21 -20.84
CA ASN A 88 2.19 6.81 -20.80
C ASN A 88 3.55 6.68 -20.08
N TYR A 89 4.47 7.61 -20.30
CA TYR A 89 5.75 7.67 -19.59
C TYR A 89 5.56 7.85 -18.08
N LEU A 90 4.74 8.83 -17.67
CA LEU A 90 4.34 9.06 -16.28
C LEU A 90 3.80 7.77 -15.64
N PHE A 91 2.89 7.07 -16.32
CA PHE A 91 2.31 5.84 -15.79
C PHE A 91 3.34 4.72 -15.69
N GLY A 92 4.26 4.63 -16.65
CA GLY A 92 5.39 3.71 -16.61
C GLY A 92 6.31 3.95 -15.41
N LYS A 93 6.51 5.20 -14.98
CA LYS A 93 7.30 5.51 -13.78
C LYS A 93 6.53 5.30 -12.47
N ILE A 94 5.22 5.56 -12.45
CA ILE A 94 4.39 5.32 -11.27
C ILE A 94 4.23 3.82 -11.01
N GLU A 95 4.07 3.03 -12.08
CA GLU A 95 3.75 1.58 -12.14
C GLU A 95 2.46 1.19 -11.38
N TRP A 96 2.43 1.43 -10.06
CA TRP A 96 1.27 1.20 -9.21
C TRP A 96 0.34 2.41 -9.21
N LEU A 97 -0.57 2.40 -10.19
CA LEU A 97 -1.51 3.47 -10.53
C LEU A 97 -2.63 3.65 -9.50
N ILE A 98 -2.28 3.90 -8.24
CA ILE A 98 -3.24 4.33 -7.23
C ILE A 98 -3.51 5.84 -7.34
N PRO A 99 -4.73 6.32 -7.03
CA PRO A 99 -5.07 7.74 -7.16
C PRO A 99 -4.11 8.68 -6.42
N PHE A 100 -3.60 8.26 -5.26
CA PHE A 100 -2.68 9.06 -4.45
C PHE A 100 -1.37 9.37 -5.20
N HIS A 101 -0.66 8.35 -5.73
CA HIS A 101 0.59 8.57 -6.45
C HIS A 101 0.41 9.41 -7.72
N ILE A 102 -0.70 9.20 -8.44
CA ILE A 102 -1.02 9.99 -9.64
C ILE A 102 -1.18 11.46 -9.27
N GLN A 103 -2.01 11.76 -8.27
CA GLN A 103 -2.23 13.14 -7.82
C GLN A 103 -0.96 13.80 -7.28
N LEU A 104 -0.17 13.04 -6.51
CA LEU A 104 1.09 13.51 -5.96
C LEU A 104 2.05 13.96 -7.06
N ILE A 105 2.29 13.10 -8.05
CA ILE A 105 3.25 13.43 -9.12
C ILE A 105 2.69 14.51 -10.05
N LEU A 106 1.39 14.55 -10.33
CA LEU A 106 0.80 15.66 -11.09
C LEU A 106 0.99 17.01 -10.38
N ASN A 107 0.88 17.04 -9.06
CA ASN A 107 1.13 18.24 -8.26
C ASN A 107 2.62 18.66 -8.32
N GLU A 108 3.55 17.70 -8.28
CA GLU A 108 4.97 18.04 -8.46
C GLU A 108 5.29 18.49 -9.89
N ILE A 109 4.64 17.92 -10.91
CA ILE A 109 4.78 18.37 -12.31
C ILE A 109 4.35 19.84 -12.44
N ASP A 110 3.26 20.24 -11.79
CA ASP A 110 2.76 21.62 -11.82
C ASP A 110 3.77 22.62 -11.24
N LYS A 111 4.37 22.26 -10.10
CA LYS A 111 5.43 23.06 -9.46
C LYS A 111 6.66 23.18 -10.37
N VAL A 112 7.17 22.05 -10.87
CA VAL A 112 8.34 22.05 -11.76
C VAL A 112 8.07 22.85 -13.03
N LYS A 113 6.88 22.74 -13.63
CA LYS A 113 6.51 23.51 -14.82
C LYS A 113 6.57 25.01 -14.52
N THR A 114 5.99 25.45 -13.40
CA THR A 114 5.97 26.86 -12.99
C THR A 114 7.38 27.44 -12.85
N ASP A 115 8.33 26.63 -12.41
CA ASP A 115 9.74 27.00 -12.29
C ASP A 115 10.52 26.98 -13.62
N THR A 116 9.87 26.61 -14.74
CA THR A 116 10.50 26.49 -16.06
C THR A 116 9.80 27.35 -17.11
N VAL A 117 10.55 27.78 -18.13
CA VAL A 117 10.01 28.56 -19.28
C VAL A 117 9.31 27.65 -20.30
N SER A 118 9.20 26.33 -20.04
CA SER A 118 8.63 25.38 -21.00
C SER A 118 7.10 25.44 -21.02
N ALA A 119 6.54 25.64 -22.22
CA ALA A 119 5.09 25.65 -22.42
C ALA A 119 4.45 24.25 -22.33
N SER A 120 5.22 23.17 -22.52
CA SER A 120 4.71 21.79 -22.55
C SER A 120 5.43 20.89 -21.56
N ILE A 121 4.69 19.93 -20.98
CA ILE A 121 5.27 18.88 -20.13
C ILE A 121 6.07 17.90 -20.98
N THR A 122 7.32 17.66 -20.60
CA THR A 122 8.24 16.70 -21.22
C THR A 122 8.63 15.59 -20.24
N ASN A 123 9.31 14.55 -20.72
CA ASN A 123 9.80 13.47 -19.85
C ASN A 123 10.80 13.99 -18.80
N GLU A 124 11.60 15.00 -19.12
CA GLU A 124 12.55 15.61 -18.19
C GLU A 124 11.83 16.34 -17.05
N ILE A 125 10.71 17.01 -17.34
CA ILE A 125 9.87 17.64 -16.29
C ILE A 125 9.27 16.56 -15.39
N ILE A 126 8.81 15.45 -15.97
CA ILE A 126 8.30 14.31 -15.19
C ILE A 126 9.40 13.75 -14.30
N ASP A 127 10.61 13.53 -14.82
CA ASP A 127 11.73 12.99 -14.06
C ASP A 127 12.10 13.89 -12.87
N ARG A 128 12.19 15.21 -13.10
CA ARG A 128 12.41 16.20 -12.04
C ARG A 128 11.29 16.21 -11.01
N ALA A 129 10.03 16.03 -11.42
CA ALA A 129 8.91 15.95 -10.49
C ALA A 129 8.99 14.72 -9.58
N PHE A 130 9.47 13.59 -10.10
CA PHE A 130 9.74 12.39 -9.29
C PHE A 130 10.87 12.64 -8.28
N GLU A 131 11.97 13.25 -8.71
CA GLU A 131 13.09 13.61 -7.83
C GLU A 131 12.61 14.55 -6.70
N GLN A 132 11.87 15.60 -7.06
CA GLN A 132 11.31 16.54 -6.09
C GLN A 132 10.34 15.84 -5.12
N ALA A 133 9.49 14.92 -5.58
CA ALA A 133 8.63 14.14 -4.71
C ALA A 133 9.42 13.32 -3.67
N LEU A 134 10.61 12.82 -4.02
CA LEU A 134 11.48 12.05 -3.14
C LEU A 134 12.27 12.92 -2.13
N GLU A 135 12.41 14.22 -2.37
CA GLU A 135 12.94 15.18 -1.39
C GLU A 135 11.93 15.48 -0.27
N HIS A 136 10.63 15.41 -0.57
CA HIS A 136 9.55 15.66 0.38
C HIS A 136 9.29 14.44 1.27
N ARG A 137 10.08 14.30 2.33
CA ARG A 137 10.01 13.15 3.24
C ARG A 137 8.60 12.86 3.77
N ASN A 138 7.82 13.90 4.06
CA ASN A 138 6.46 13.81 4.60
C ASN A 138 5.47 13.10 3.67
N TYR A 139 5.70 13.08 2.35
CA TYR A 139 4.82 12.41 1.39
C TYR A 139 4.74 10.91 1.61
N PHE A 140 5.78 10.29 2.17
CA PHE A 140 5.81 8.85 2.37
C PHE A 140 6.10 8.41 3.83
N GLU A 141 6.44 9.34 4.74
CA GLU A 141 6.71 9.04 6.16
C GLU A 141 5.54 8.30 6.86
N HIS A 142 4.31 8.51 6.41
CA HIS A 142 3.14 7.82 6.95
C HIS A 142 3.18 6.30 6.70
N TRP A 143 3.79 5.83 5.61
CA TRP A 143 4.03 4.41 5.36
C TRP A 143 4.96 3.83 6.42
N HIS A 144 6.09 4.49 6.70
CA HIS A 144 7.01 4.03 7.73
C HIS A 144 6.40 4.09 9.13
N THR A 145 5.70 5.17 9.45
CA THR A 145 5.03 5.34 10.75
C THR A 145 3.98 4.25 11.00
N ARG A 146 3.25 3.81 9.98
CA ARG A 146 2.28 2.71 10.09
C ARG A 146 2.97 1.40 10.50
N LEU A 147 4.10 1.07 9.90
CA LEU A 147 4.85 -0.14 10.26
C LEU A 147 5.34 -0.11 11.70
N ARG A 148 5.86 1.03 12.18
CA ARG A 148 6.27 1.21 13.58
C ARG A 148 5.12 1.05 14.58
N LYS A 149 3.89 1.38 14.17
CA LYS A 149 2.69 1.22 15.00
C LYS A 149 2.15 -0.21 14.96
N ALA A 150 2.22 -0.85 13.78
CA ALA A 150 1.67 -2.18 13.54
C ALA A 150 2.55 -3.30 14.11
N PHE A 151 3.87 -3.14 14.02
CA PHE A 151 4.85 -4.14 14.45
C PHE A 151 5.75 -3.56 15.54
N LYS A 152 6.11 -4.39 16.51
CA LYS A 152 7.01 -4.02 17.61
C LYS A 152 8.17 -5.01 17.70
N GLN A 153 9.29 -4.56 18.28
CA GLN A 153 10.51 -5.37 18.51
C GLN A 153 10.92 -6.18 17.26
N GLU A 154 11.08 -7.49 17.38
CA GLU A 154 11.61 -8.35 16.32
C GLU A 154 10.72 -8.40 15.08
N ASN A 155 9.40 -8.30 15.25
CA ASN A 155 8.48 -8.21 14.10
C ASN A 155 8.77 -6.96 13.25
N TYR A 156 9.09 -5.83 13.91
CA TYR A 156 9.45 -4.60 13.21
C TYR A 156 10.86 -4.68 12.61
N ASN A 157 11.83 -5.25 13.34
CA ASN A 157 13.19 -5.43 12.85
C ASN A 157 13.23 -6.29 11.58
N PHE A 158 12.53 -7.44 11.60
CA PHE A 158 12.31 -8.29 10.44
C PHE A 158 11.68 -7.54 9.29
N THR A 159 10.57 -6.83 9.55
CA THR A 159 9.84 -6.08 8.52
C THR A 159 10.74 -5.03 7.87
N LYS A 160 11.50 -4.29 8.68
CA LYS A 160 12.42 -3.26 8.20
C LYS A 160 13.54 -3.88 7.35
N GLU A 161 14.16 -4.96 7.82
CA GLU A 161 15.25 -5.62 7.10
C GLU A 161 14.79 -6.22 5.76
N LEU A 162 13.61 -6.84 5.74
CA LEU A 162 12.99 -7.35 4.51
C LEU A 162 12.77 -6.21 3.50
N LEU A 163 12.19 -5.10 3.94
CA LEU A 163 11.92 -3.95 3.07
C LEU A 163 13.22 -3.25 2.61
N ASN A 164 14.20 -3.12 3.48
CA ASN A 164 15.54 -2.64 3.12
C ASN A 164 16.13 -3.51 2.01
N TYR A 165 16.10 -4.84 2.17
CA TYR A 165 16.64 -5.77 1.20
C TYR A 165 15.96 -5.61 -0.17
N ILE A 166 14.63 -5.58 -0.24
CA ILE A 166 13.92 -5.38 -1.52
C ILE A 166 14.24 -3.99 -2.10
N SER A 167 14.42 -2.98 -1.26
CA SER A 167 14.74 -1.63 -1.75
C SER A 167 16.09 -1.55 -2.46
N GLU A 168 17.05 -2.37 -2.03
CA GLU A 168 18.42 -2.42 -2.57
C GLU A 168 18.55 -3.41 -3.74
N TYR A 169 17.95 -4.60 -3.60
CA TYR A 169 18.09 -5.71 -4.55
C TYR A 169 16.89 -5.87 -5.51
N ASN A 170 15.91 -4.96 -5.46
CA ASN A 170 14.64 -4.94 -6.21
C ASN A 170 13.65 -6.06 -5.90
N ARG A 171 14.12 -7.23 -5.46
CA ARG A 171 13.30 -8.40 -5.17
C ARG A 171 13.87 -9.24 -4.04
N ILE A 172 13.02 -10.04 -3.42
CA ILE A 172 13.39 -11.06 -2.43
C ILE A 172 12.59 -12.33 -2.68
N ASP A 173 13.23 -13.49 -2.58
CA ASP A 173 12.52 -14.77 -2.68
C ASP A 173 12.04 -15.28 -1.30
N SER A 174 11.06 -16.17 -1.32
CA SER A 174 10.47 -16.77 -0.12
C SER A 174 11.46 -17.51 0.79
N LYS A 175 12.56 -18.06 0.25
CA LYS A 175 13.59 -18.71 1.07
C LYS A 175 14.38 -17.66 1.83
N LYS A 176 14.79 -16.58 1.18
CA LYS A 176 15.47 -15.46 1.85
C LYS A 176 14.58 -14.79 2.90
N ILE A 177 13.27 -14.66 2.64
CA ILE A 177 12.31 -14.20 3.66
C ILE A 177 12.32 -15.13 4.87
N PHE A 178 12.32 -16.45 4.67
CA PHE A 178 12.39 -17.40 5.78
C PHE A 178 13.72 -17.32 6.54
N ASP A 179 14.85 -17.17 5.86
CA ASP A 179 16.15 -16.98 6.50
C ASP A 179 16.16 -15.73 7.38
N LEU A 180 15.52 -14.64 6.95
CA LEU A 180 15.31 -13.44 7.77
C LEU A 180 14.40 -13.73 8.97
N ALA A 181 13.35 -14.53 8.80
CA ALA A 181 12.46 -14.89 9.91
C ALA A 181 13.21 -15.66 11.00
N VAL A 182 14.08 -16.61 10.61
CA VAL A 182 14.96 -17.34 11.53
C VAL A 182 15.93 -16.39 12.24
N LYS A 183 16.56 -15.47 11.51
CA LYS A 183 17.48 -14.48 12.07
C LYS A 183 16.82 -13.65 13.19
N HIS A 184 15.56 -13.25 12.99
CA HIS A 184 14.80 -12.43 13.94
C HIS A 184 13.98 -13.24 14.94
N LYS A 185 14.03 -14.58 14.89
CA LYS A 185 13.29 -15.49 15.79
C LYS A 185 11.76 -15.32 15.74
N ILE A 186 11.22 -15.21 14.52
CA ILE A 186 9.78 -14.99 14.26
C ILE A 186 9.20 -16.03 13.26
N GLU A 187 9.79 -17.22 13.20
CA GLU A 187 9.42 -18.29 12.27
C GLU A 187 7.94 -18.70 12.36
N GLU A 188 7.34 -18.51 13.53
CA GLU A 188 5.94 -18.87 13.79
C GLU A 188 4.94 -17.88 13.18
N ASN A 189 5.29 -16.60 13.06
CA ASN A 189 4.36 -15.53 12.66
C ASN A 189 4.83 -14.67 11.47
N TYR A 190 6.00 -14.92 10.87
CA TYR A 190 6.49 -14.12 9.73
C TYR A 190 5.53 -14.11 8.53
N LYS A 191 4.79 -15.21 8.29
CA LYS A 191 3.81 -15.29 7.18
C LYS A 191 2.68 -14.30 7.35
N ASP A 192 2.25 -14.02 8.57
CA ASP A 192 1.23 -13.02 8.86
C ASP A 192 1.77 -11.61 8.56
N ILE A 193 3.02 -11.34 8.92
CA ILE A 193 3.68 -10.07 8.62
C ILE A 193 3.78 -9.88 7.10
N VAL A 194 4.26 -10.88 6.36
CA VAL A 194 4.35 -10.82 4.89
C VAL A 194 2.96 -10.61 4.28
N SER A 195 1.93 -11.29 4.79
CA SER A 195 0.54 -11.12 4.33
C SER A 195 0.02 -9.71 4.57
N VAL A 196 0.36 -9.09 5.71
CA VAL A 196 0.06 -7.68 5.98
C VAL A 196 0.82 -6.78 5.01
N LEU A 197 2.11 -7.01 4.75
CA LEU A 197 2.87 -6.19 3.79
C LEU A 197 2.31 -6.25 2.37
N VAL A 198 1.83 -7.42 1.94
CA VAL A 198 1.16 -7.59 0.64
C VAL A 198 -0.20 -6.88 0.64
N TYR A 199 -1.00 -7.08 1.68
CA TYR A 199 -2.34 -6.50 1.78
C TYR A 199 -2.31 -4.97 1.86
N ASP A 200 -1.44 -4.41 2.71
CA ASP A 200 -1.28 -2.97 2.91
C ASP A 200 -0.61 -2.28 1.71
N GLY A 201 -0.12 -3.06 0.73
CA GLY A 201 0.41 -2.56 -0.53
C GLY A 201 1.88 -2.17 -0.50
N TYR A 202 2.67 -2.61 0.48
CA TYR A 202 4.13 -2.40 0.46
C TYR A 202 4.78 -3.23 -0.64
N ILE A 203 4.45 -4.52 -0.67
CA ILE A 203 5.04 -5.50 -1.58
C ILE A 203 3.96 -6.26 -2.36
N ASN A 204 4.36 -6.97 -3.41
CA ASN A 204 3.54 -7.94 -4.13
C ASN A 204 4.39 -9.08 -4.67
N ASN A 205 3.71 -10.17 -5.01
CA ASN A 205 4.25 -11.35 -5.67
C ASN A 205 3.40 -11.70 -6.91
N ASN A 206 2.93 -10.68 -7.64
CA ASN A 206 1.96 -10.85 -8.73
C ASN A 206 2.52 -11.65 -9.91
N ASN A 207 3.82 -11.54 -10.17
CA ASN A 207 4.48 -12.22 -11.29
C ASN A 207 4.92 -13.64 -10.94
N ASP A 208 5.31 -13.89 -9.69
CA ASP A 208 5.73 -15.19 -9.19
C ASP A 208 5.39 -15.27 -7.70
N ILE A 209 4.63 -16.28 -7.31
CA ILE A 209 4.16 -16.51 -5.92
C ILE A 209 5.31 -16.54 -4.90
N LYS A 210 6.54 -16.91 -5.31
CA LYS A 210 7.72 -17.03 -4.46
C LYS A 210 8.63 -15.80 -4.47
N ILE A 211 8.39 -14.81 -5.33
CA ILE A 211 9.25 -13.63 -5.48
C ILE A 211 8.46 -12.38 -5.16
N TYR A 212 8.97 -11.60 -4.22
CA TYR A 212 8.34 -10.37 -3.75
C TYR A 212 9.12 -9.14 -4.20
N SER A 213 8.41 -8.08 -4.57
CA SER A 213 8.95 -6.78 -4.93
C SER A 213 8.04 -5.67 -4.39
N TYR A 214 8.55 -4.43 -4.31
CA TYR A 214 7.69 -3.29 -3.95
C TYR A 214 6.56 -3.13 -4.96
N ASN A 215 5.35 -2.76 -4.50
CA ASN A 215 4.31 -2.29 -5.42
C ASN A 215 4.72 -0.98 -6.08
N SER A 216 5.20 -0.02 -5.28
CA SER A 216 5.49 1.34 -5.74
C SER A 216 6.98 1.57 -5.90
N PRO A 217 7.47 1.87 -7.12
CA PRO A 217 8.83 2.38 -7.32
C PRO A 217 9.12 3.63 -6.51
N LEU A 218 8.16 4.54 -6.37
CA LEU A 218 8.28 5.75 -5.54
C LEU A 218 8.53 5.40 -4.07
N LEU A 219 7.72 4.50 -3.51
CA LEU A 219 7.88 4.08 -2.11
C LEU A 219 9.21 3.36 -1.90
N LYS A 220 9.62 2.52 -2.86
CA LYS A 220 10.92 1.83 -2.84
C LYS A 220 12.08 2.81 -2.78
N LEU A 221 12.12 3.79 -3.69
CA LEU A 221 13.18 4.80 -3.76
C LEU A 221 13.18 5.68 -2.50
N TRP A 222 12.01 6.12 -2.05
CA TRP A 222 11.88 6.88 -0.81
C TRP A 222 12.39 6.08 0.39
N TRP A 223 12.03 4.80 0.49
CA TRP A 223 12.47 3.92 1.56
C TRP A 223 13.99 3.75 1.56
N ASN A 224 14.57 3.49 0.39
CA ASN A 224 16.01 3.34 0.25
C ASN A 224 16.75 4.61 0.70
N LYS A 225 16.27 5.78 0.30
CA LYS A 225 16.88 7.08 0.66
C LYS A 225 16.73 7.43 2.15
N ASN A 226 15.59 7.14 2.77
CA ASN A 226 15.23 7.70 4.08
C ASN A 226 15.29 6.68 5.23
N VAL A 227 15.20 5.39 4.95
CA VAL A 227 15.01 4.33 5.96
C VAL A 227 16.07 3.24 5.87
N ALA A 228 16.46 2.84 4.66
CA ALA A 228 17.51 1.84 4.46
C ALA A 228 18.86 2.42 4.89
N LYS A 229 19.40 1.83 5.96
CA LYS A 229 20.73 2.02 6.53
C LYS A 229 21.12 0.71 7.17
#